data_AF-A0AAN7DGK4-F1
#
_entry.id   AF-A0AAN7DGK4-F1
#
_cell.length_a   1.000
_cell.length_b   1.000
_cell.length_c   1.000
_cell.angle_alpha   90.00
_cell.angle_beta   90.00
_cell.angle_gamma   90.00
#
_symmetry.space_group_name_H-M   'P 1'
#
loop_
_entity.id
_entity.type
_entity.pdbx_description
1 polymer ?
#
loop_
_entity_poly.entity_id
_entity_poly.type
_entity_poly.pdbx_seq_one_letter_code
_entity_poly.pdbx_strand_id
1 'polypeptide(L)'
;MTRPIPQEVQGSVKALLNQGCSLRAIQKIFPDLSVSVLSRYRKKFLGHSKHAKPGRRSKITTQNMKYIERNLRNGNVDGPKGVQCYLAHMGVQMTLRNIQYILKRKGFKAKRKVKTNFVSAENRKKRLVWAKRHRHLTADDWHKWEFSDETRVCGIHPL
;
A
#
# COMPACT_ATOMS: atom_id res chain seq x y z
N MET A 1 -13.78 -24.62 -17.44
CA MET A 1 -13.97 -23.29 -18.07
C MET A 1 -14.07 -23.52 -19.57
N THR A 2 -15.13 -23.05 -20.25
CA THR A 2 -15.25 -23.20 -21.70
C THR A 2 -14.30 -22.25 -22.41
N ARG A 3 -13.61 -22.75 -23.45
CA ARG A 3 -12.69 -21.94 -24.23
C ARG A 3 -13.46 -20.81 -24.92
N PRO A 4 -12.94 -19.56 -24.91
CA PRO A 4 -13.54 -18.50 -25.70
C PRO A 4 -13.48 -18.84 -27.19
N ILE A 5 -14.48 -18.36 -27.94
CA ILE A 5 -14.58 -18.54 -29.39
C ILE A 5 -13.35 -17.90 -30.07
N PRO A 6 -12.84 -18.44 -31.19
CA PRO A 6 -11.82 -17.77 -32.00
C PRO A 6 -12.15 -16.31 -32.31
N GLN A 7 -11.12 -15.46 -32.36
CA GLN A 7 -11.29 -14.01 -32.45
C GLN A 7 -11.90 -13.56 -33.78
N GLU A 8 -11.63 -14.30 -34.86
CA GLU A 8 -12.24 -14.09 -36.18
C GLU A 8 -13.76 -14.28 -36.14
N VAL A 9 -14.22 -15.40 -35.58
CA VAL A 9 -15.66 -15.70 -35.44
C VAL A 9 -16.34 -14.68 -34.51
N GLN A 10 -15.65 -14.20 -33.46
CA GLN A 10 -16.16 -13.10 -32.64
C GLN A 10 -16.38 -11.81 -33.45
N GLY A 11 -15.49 -11.50 -34.40
CA GLY A 11 -15.59 -10.35 -35.30
C GLY A 11 -16.82 -10.45 -36.22
N SER A 12 -17.01 -11.60 -36.87
CA SER A 12 -18.17 -11.85 -37.74
C SER A 12 -19.50 -11.78 -36.97
N VAL A 13 -19.55 -12.38 -35.77
CA VAL A 13 -20.74 -12.30 -34.90
C VAL A 13 -21.02 -10.84 -34.48
N LYS A 14 -19.99 -10.05 -34.16
CA LYS A 14 -20.14 -8.64 -33.81
C LYS A 14 -20.72 -7.83 -34.98
N ALA A 15 -20.24 -8.06 -36.20
CA ALA A 15 -20.76 -7.39 -37.41
C ALA A 15 -22.24 -7.70 -37.65
N LEU A 16 -22.64 -8.98 -37.58
CA LEU A 16 -24.03 -9.41 -37.75
C LEU A 16 -24.96 -8.86 -36.64
N LEU A 17 -24.47 -8.77 -35.40
CA LEU A 17 -25.22 -8.17 -34.30
C LEU A 17 -25.41 -6.66 -34.49
N ASN A 18 -24.42 -5.95 -35.03
CA ASN A 18 -24.53 -4.53 -35.37
C ASN A 18 -25.50 -4.28 -36.53
N GLN A 19 -25.60 -5.22 -37.47
CA GLN A 19 -26.57 -5.20 -38.57
C GLN A 19 -28.01 -5.52 -38.13
N GLY A 20 -28.24 -5.86 -36.85
CA GLY A 20 -29.57 -6.15 -36.32
C GLY A 20 -30.09 -7.57 -36.60
N CYS A 21 -29.24 -8.50 -37.04
CA CYS A 21 -29.64 -9.88 -37.30
C CYS A 21 -30.14 -10.59 -36.02
N SER A 22 -31.16 -11.45 -36.18
CA SER A 22 -31.69 -12.25 -35.06
C SER A 22 -30.68 -13.32 -34.61
N LEU A 23 -30.71 -13.69 -33.32
CA LEU A 23 -29.79 -14.70 -32.77
C LEU A 23 -29.95 -16.07 -33.45
N ARG A 24 -31.18 -16.41 -33.89
CA ARG A 24 -31.47 -17.64 -34.63
C ARG A 24 -30.89 -17.61 -36.04
N ALA A 25 -30.91 -16.45 -36.71
CA ALA A 25 -30.26 -16.29 -38.01
C ALA A 25 -28.74 -16.47 -37.90
N ILE A 26 -28.11 -15.87 -36.88
CA ILE A 26 -26.68 -16.03 -36.62
C ILE A 26 -26.34 -17.49 -36.28
N GLN A 27 -27.18 -18.19 -35.52
CA GLN A 27 -27.00 -19.61 -35.22
C GLN A 27 -27.04 -20.50 -36.47
N LYS A 28 -27.86 -20.17 -37.48
CA LYS A 28 -27.87 -20.91 -38.75
C LYS A 28 -26.54 -20.80 -39.50
N ILE A 29 -25.85 -19.66 -39.40
CA ILE A 29 -24.56 -19.41 -40.02
C ILE A 29 -23.43 -20.09 -39.22
N PHE A 30 -23.55 -20.10 -37.89
CA PHE A 30 -22.61 -20.71 -36.97
C PHE A 30 -23.29 -21.80 -36.12
N PRO A 31 -23.52 -23.00 -36.67
CA PRO A 31 -24.25 -24.08 -35.99
C PRO A 31 -23.56 -24.55 -34.71
N ASP A 32 -22.24 -24.43 -34.64
CA ASP A 32 -21.43 -24.77 -33.45
C ASP A 32 -21.67 -23.83 -32.26
N LEU A 33 -22.35 -22.70 -32.48
CA LEU A 33 -22.65 -21.71 -31.44
C LEU A 33 -24.10 -21.82 -30.98
N SER A 34 -24.29 -22.11 -29.70
CA SER A 34 -25.63 -22.09 -29.11
C SER A 34 -26.18 -20.65 -28.94
N VAL A 35 -27.50 -20.53 -28.96
CA VAL A 35 -28.20 -19.24 -28.75
C VAL A 35 -27.78 -18.56 -27.44
N SER A 36 -27.48 -19.33 -26.39
CA SER A 36 -27.04 -18.79 -25.09
C SER A 36 -25.64 -18.16 -25.16
N VAL A 37 -24.76 -18.70 -25.99
CA VAL A 37 -23.45 -18.12 -26.28
C VAL A 37 -23.63 -16.81 -27.05
N LEU A 38 -24.42 -16.80 -28.12
CA LEU A 38 -24.70 -15.61 -28.91
C LEU A 38 -25.37 -14.50 -28.08
N SER A 39 -26.29 -14.85 -27.18
CA SER A 39 -26.91 -13.90 -26.24
C SER A 39 -25.89 -13.27 -25.28
N ARG A 40 -24.93 -14.06 -24.76
CA ARG A 40 -23.83 -13.52 -23.95
C ARG A 40 -22.94 -12.56 -24.73
N TYR A 41 -22.60 -12.89 -25.98
CA TYR A 41 -21.80 -12.02 -26.83
C TYR A 41 -22.56 -10.76 -27.26
N ARG A 42 -23.88 -10.85 -27.49
CA ARG A 42 -24.74 -9.68 -27.67
C ARG A 42 -24.68 -8.75 -26.45
N LYS A 43 -24.81 -9.27 -25.23
CA LYS A 43 -24.63 -8.49 -24.00
C LYS A 43 -23.22 -7.93 -23.84
N LYS A 44 -22.19 -8.66 -24.30
CA LYS A 44 -20.78 -8.23 -24.24
C LYS A 44 -20.49 -7.07 -25.21
N PHE A 45 -21.03 -7.12 -26.42
CA PHE A 45 -20.73 -6.15 -27.48
C PHE A 45 -21.70 -4.96 -27.52
N LEU A 46 -23.00 -5.21 -27.30
CA LEU A 46 -24.05 -4.19 -27.35
C LEU A 46 -24.59 -3.81 -25.96
N GLY A 47 -24.29 -4.59 -24.92
CA GLY A 47 -24.72 -4.26 -23.56
C GLY A 47 -23.82 -3.19 -22.94
N HIS A 48 -24.43 -2.15 -22.39
CA HIS A 48 -23.74 -1.11 -21.63
C HIS A 48 -23.31 -1.62 -20.23
N SER A 49 -22.39 -2.58 -20.17
CA SER A 49 -21.85 -3.04 -18.88
C SER A 49 -20.77 -2.09 -18.38
N LYS A 50 -21.19 -0.99 -17.71
CA LYS A 50 -20.29 0.04 -17.18
C LYS A 50 -19.47 -0.38 -15.94
N HIS A 51 -19.73 -1.56 -15.38
CA HIS A 51 -19.11 -1.98 -14.13
C HIS A 51 -18.31 -3.27 -14.30
N ALA A 52 -17.02 -3.19 -13.98
CA ALA A 52 -16.21 -4.38 -13.75
C ALA A 52 -16.83 -5.20 -12.61
N LYS A 53 -16.79 -6.52 -12.72
CA LYS A 53 -17.22 -7.40 -11.63
C LYS A 53 -16.39 -7.07 -10.39
N PRO A 54 -17.02 -6.90 -9.21
CA PRO A 54 -16.27 -6.65 -8.00
C PRO A 54 -15.30 -7.80 -7.74
N GLY A 55 -14.04 -7.45 -7.51
CA GLY A 55 -13.02 -8.42 -7.15
C GLY A 55 -13.22 -8.98 -5.75
N ARG A 56 -12.29 -9.85 -5.34
CA ARG A 56 -12.24 -10.38 -3.97
C ARG A 56 -12.10 -9.22 -2.97
N ARG A 57 -12.91 -9.24 -1.91
CA ARG A 57 -12.82 -8.26 -0.82
C ARG A 57 -11.46 -8.37 -0.12
N SER A 58 -10.89 -7.22 0.26
CA SER A 58 -9.68 -7.16 1.08
C SER A 58 -9.93 -7.78 2.45
N LYS A 59 -8.91 -8.46 3.00
CA LYS A 59 -8.93 -8.96 4.39
C LYS A 59 -8.88 -7.83 5.43
N ILE A 60 -8.33 -6.66 5.05
CA ILE A 60 -8.23 -5.49 5.92
C ILE A 60 -9.32 -4.50 5.50
N THR A 61 -10.14 -4.08 6.47
CA THR A 61 -11.09 -2.98 6.29
C THR A 61 -10.36 -1.64 6.16
N THR A 62 -11.01 -0.67 5.53
CA THR A 62 -10.46 0.69 5.39
C THR A 62 -10.12 1.32 6.75
N GLN A 63 -10.95 1.04 7.77
CA GLN A 63 -10.76 1.55 9.13
C GLN A 63 -9.55 0.94 9.83
N ASN A 64 -9.39 -0.39 9.78
CA ASN A 64 -8.22 -1.07 10.36
C ASN A 64 -6.93 -0.59 9.70
N MET A 65 -6.97 -0.34 8.39
CA MET A 65 -5.83 0.24 7.68
C MET A 65 -5.49 1.64 8.20
N LYS A 66 -6.46 2.52 8.43
CA LYS A 66 -6.21 3.86 9.02
C LYS A 66 -5.56 3.77 10.40
N TYR A 67 -6.01 2.83 11.24
CA TYR A 67 -5.38 2.61 12.55
C TYR A 67 -3.94 2.11 12.44
N ILE A 68 -3.67 1.18 11.53
CA ILE A 68 -2.31 0.71 11.24
C ILE A 68 -1.42 1.87 10.77
N GLU A 69 -1.91 2.71 9.86
CA GLU A 69 -1.18 3.88 9.38
C GLU A 69 -0.84 4.85 10.52
N ARG A 70 -1.79 5.11 11.42
CA ARG A 70 -1.56 5.97 12.60
C ARG A 70 -0.51 5.38 13.53
N ASN A 71 -0.62 4.09 13.84
CA ASN A 71 0.32 3.41 14.73
C ASN A 71 1.75 3.36 14.17
N LEU A 72 1.89 3.16 12.86
CA LEU A 72 3.19 3.24 12.18
C LEU A 72 3.79 4.65 12.23
N ARG A 73 2.98 5.69 12.02
CA ARG A 73 3.45 7.09 12.06
C ARG A 73 3.85 7.53 13.47
N ASN A 74 3.11 7.10 14.48
CA ASN A 74 3.40 7.41 15.87
C ASN A 74 4.57 6.58 16.44
N GLY A 75 5.04 5.57 15.71
CA GLY A 75 6.12 4.68 16.16
C GLY A 75 5.67 3.63 17.19
N ASN A 76 4.36 3.39 17.32
CA ASN A 76 3.80 2.39 18.23
C ASN A 76 4.00 0.95 17.72
N VAL A 77 4.17 0.78 16.41
CA VAL A 77 4.31 -0.53 15.75
C VAL A 77 5.55 -0.51 14.87
N ASP A 78 6.42 -1.51 15.08
CA ASP A 78 7.68 -1.61 14.36
C ASP A 78 7.52 -2.37 13.04
N GLY A 79 7.28 -1.60 11.97
CA GLY A 79 7.34 -2.07 10.59
C GLY A 79 6.40 -3.24 10.26
N PRO A 80 6.68 -4.01 9.20
CA PRO A 80 5.78 -5.06 8.72
C PRO A 80 5.53 -6.20 9.72
N LYS A 81 6.56 -6.61 10.49
CA LYS A 81 6.41 -7.67 11.51
C LYS A 81 5.54 -7.21 12.67
N GLY A 82 5.73 -5.98 13.16
CA GLY A 82 4.85 -5.42 14.18
C GLY A 82 3.40 -5.33 13.72
N VAL A 83 3.18 -4.94 12.45
CA VAL A 83 1.82 -4.92 11.86
C VAL A 83 1.23 -6.33 11.77
N GLN A 84 2.03 -7.34 11.47
CA GLN A 84 1.59 -8.74 11.46
C GLN A 84 1.12 -9.19 12.83
N CYS A 85 1.90 -8.92 13.88
CA CYS A 85 1.50 -9.22 15.25
C CYS A 85 0.22 -8.45 15.62
N TYR A 86 0.13 -7.16 15.32
CA TYR A 86 -1.05 -6.34 15.59
C TYR A 86 -2.31 -6.88 14.91
N LEU A 87 -2.21 -7.28 13.64
CA LEU A 87 -3.30 -7.90 12.90
C LEU A 87 -3.70 -9.25 13.49
N ALA A 88 -2.73 -10.08 13.89
CA ALA A 88 -2.98 -11.36 14.54
C ALA A 88 -3.74 -11.20 15.87
N HIS A 89 -3.40 -10.20 16.69
CA HIS A 89 -4.14 -9.87 17.92
C HIS A 89 -5.59 -9.43 17.64
N MET A 90 -5.85 -8.82 16.49
CA MET A 90 -7.21 -8.47 16.05
C MET A 90 -7.93 -9.63 15.30
N GLY A 91 -7.36 -10.83 15.27
CA GLY A 91 -7.94 -12.00 14.61
C GLY A 91 -7.75 -12.04 13.09
N VAL A 92 -6.96 -11.13 12.50
CA VAL A 92 -6.73 -11.06 11.05
C VAL A 92 -5.42 -11.75 10.70
N GLN A 93 -5.51 -12.97 10.18
CA GLN A 93 -4.32 -13.73 9.77
C GLN A 93 -3.87 -13.37 8.34
N MET A 94 -2.60 -12.94 8.24
CA MET A 94 -1.98 -12.50 7.00
C MET A 94 -0.49 -12.84 6.94
N THR A 95 -0.03 -13.18 5.74
CA THR A 95 1.39 -13.40 5.48
C THR A 95 2.16 -12.09 5.48
N LEU A 96 3.42 -12.14 5.90
CA LEU A 96 4.30 -10.97 5.95
C LEU A 96 4.45 -10.30 4.58
N ARG A 97 4.52 -11.08 3.49
CA ARG A 97 4.60 -10.58 2.12
C ARG A 97 3.39 -9.72 1.75
N ASN A 98 2.18 -10.13 2.12
CA ASN A 98 0.96 -9.37 1.84
C ASN A 98 0.94 -8.05 2.62
N ILE A 99 1.40 -8.07 3.87
CA ILE A 99 1.52 -6.86 4.70
C ILE A 99 2.52 -5.88 4.06
N GLN A 100 3.70 -6.36 3.67
CA GLN A 100 4.70 -5.54 2.97
C GLN A 100 4.14 -4.93 1.68
N TYR A 101 3.40 -5.71 0.89
CA TYR A 101 2.75 -5.23 -0.33
C TYR A 101 1.74 -4.11 -0.04
N ILE A 102 0.88 -4.29 0.97
CA ILE A 102 -0.11 -3.27 1.38
C ILE A 102 0.60 -1.99 1.84
N LEU A 103 1.63 -2.11 2.68
CA LEU A 103 2.40 -0.96 3.17
C LEU A 103 3.10 -0.22 2.02
N LYS A 104 3.68 -0.96 1.06
CA LYS A 104 4.29 -0.37 -0.14
C LYS A 104 3.25 0.37 -1.00
N ARG A 105 2.08 -0.22 -1.23
CA ARG A 105 0.97 0.45 -1.95
C ARG A 105 0.48 1.72 -1.25
N LYS A 106 0.63 1.79 0.07
CA LYS A 106 0.29 2.96 0.89
C LYS A 106 1.42 3.99 0.99
N GLY A 107 2.56 3.75 0.35
CA GLY A 107 3.68 4.69 0.31
C GLY A 107 4.62 4.62 1.50
N PHE A 108 4.50 3.61 2.38
CA PHE A 108 5.48 3.41 3.45
C PHE A 108 6.79 2.90 2.87
N LYS A 109 7.90 3.51 3.29
CA LYS A 109 9.25 3.12 2.95
C LYS A 109 9.96 2.59 4.18
N ALA A 110 10.75 1.53 4.01
CA ALA A 110 11.63 1.06 5.07
C ALA A 110 12.77 2.07 5.25
N LYS A 111 13.01 2.49 6.49
CA LYS A 111 14.15 3.33 6.86
C LYS A 111 14.78 2.76 8.13
N ARG A 112 16.10 2.68 8.17
CA ARG A 112 16.84 2.36 9.39
C ARG A 112 16.65 3.50 10.38
N LYS A 113 16.21 3.21 11.61
CA LYS A 113 16.15 4.21 12.68
C LYS A 113 17.58 4.70 12.95
N VAL A 114 17.76 6.00 13.07
CA VAL A 114 19.07 6.60 13.42
C VAL A 114 19.40 6.14 14.84
N LYS A 115 20.63 5.65 15.05
CA LYS A 115 21.10 5.30 16.39
C LYS A 115 21.29 6.60 17.18
N THR A 116 20.42 6.83 18.16
CA THR A 116 20.50 7.98 19.06
C THR A 116 20.70 7.49 20.48
N ASN A 117 21.41 8.27 21.30
CA ASN A 117 21.53 7.97 22.73
C ASN A 117 20.14 8.01 23.37
N PHE A 118 19.89 7.05 24.28
CA PHE A 118 18.65 7.02 25.03
C PHE A 118 18.55 8.26 25.92
N VAL A 119 17.43 8.98 25.85
CA VAL A 119 17.14 10.13 26.70
C VAL A 119 15.92 9.79 27.54
N SER A 120 16.13 9.61 28.84
CA SER A 120 15.06 9.36 29.81
C SER A 120 14.03 10.49 29.79
N ALA A 121 12.81 10.21 30.27
CA ALA A 121 11.76 11.22 30.35
C ALA A 121 12.18 12.42 31.22
N GLU A 122 12.93 12.17 32.29
CA GLU A 122 13.46 13.21 33.18
C GLU A 122 14.51 14.07 32.47
N ASN A 123 15.50 13.45 31.81
CA ASN A 123 16.53 14.18 31.08
C ASN A 123 15.92 15.01 29.93
N ARG A 124 14.86 14.51 29.30
CA ARG A 124 14.12 15.26 28.28
C ARG A 124 13.48 16.53 28.83
N LYS A 125 12.89 16.46 30.04
CA LYS A 125 12.33 17.62 30.74
C LYS A 125 13.42 18.63 31.08
N LYS A 126 14.53 18.19 31.68
CA LYS A 126 15.69 19.05 32.02
C LYS A 126 16.23 19.78 30.78
N ARG A 127 16.47 19.05 29.70
CA ARG A 127 16.92 19.61 28.40
C ARG A 127 15.92 20.62 27.83
N LEU A 128 14.62 20.32 27.89
CA LEU A 128 13.58 21.23 27.39
C LEU A 128 13.52 22.53 28.21
N VAL A 129 13.61 22.44 29.54
CA VAL A 129 13.63 23.63 30.42
C VAL A 129 14.86 24.48 30.11
N TRP A 130 16.04 23.87 29.99
CA TRP A 130 17.27 24.58 29.64
C TRP A 130 17.13 25.27 28.28
N ALA A 131 16.65 24.56 27.26
CA ALA A 131 16.46 25.15 25.92
C ALA A 131 15.44 26.28 25.89
N LYS A 132 14.35 26.19 26.69
CA LYS A 132 13.37 27.27 26.80
C LYS A 132 13.96 28.51 27.47
N ARG A 133 14.75 28.34 28.54
CA ARG A 133 15.40 29.45 29.26
C ARG A 133 16.37 30.23 28.36
N HIS A 134 17.10 29.51 27.49
CA HIS A 134 18.12 30.10 26.63
C HIS A 134 17.65 30.30 25.17
N ARG A 135 16.35 30.17 24.87
CA ARG A 135 15.79 30.29 23.51
C ARG A 135 16.06 31.66 22.87
N HIS A 136 16.13 32.71 23.69
CA HIS A 136 16.27 34.09 23.24
C HIS A 136 17.71 34.61 23.32
N LEU A 137 18.69 33.75 23.63
CA LEU A 137 20.10 34.16 23.62
C LEU A 137 20.53 34.56 22.20
N THR A 138 21.19 35.70 22.10
CA THR A 138 21.74 36.24 20.86
C THR A 138 23.12 35.67 20.58
N ALA A 139 23.66 35.87 19.37
CA ALA A 139 25.01 35.44 19.02
C ALA A 139 26.07 36.02 19.98
N ASP A 140 25.92 37.28 20.37
CA ASP A 140 26.81 37.97 21.30
C ASP A 140 26.77 37.37 22.71
N ASP A 141 25.61 36.86 23.13
CA ASP A 141 25.50 36.16 24.41
C ASP A 141 26.19 34.80 24.39
N TRP A 142 26.13 34.09 23.25
CA TRP A 142 26.89 32.84 23.07
C TRP A 142 28.40 33.06 23.02
N HIS A 143 28.88 34.22 22.55
CA HIS A 143 30.32 34.55 22.54
C HIS A 143 30.91 34.64 23.95
N LYS A 144 30.10 34.85 24.98
CA LYS A 144 30.53 34.87 26.38
C LYS A 144 30.68 33.46 26.97
N TRP A 145 30.30 32.41 26.25
CA TRP A 145 30.28 31.04 26.73
C TRP A 145 31.44 30.25 26.14
N GLU A 146 32.17 29.55 27.00
CA GLU A 146 33.20 28.59 26.60
C GLU A 146 32.69 27.17 26.83
N PHE A 147 32.79 26.32 25.81
CA PHE A 147 32.38 24.92 25.87
C PHE A 147 33.61 24.03 25.76
N SER A 148 33.78 23.13 26.71
CA SER A 148 34.81 22.07 26.69
C SER A 148 34.11 20.71 26.78
N ASP A 149 34.60 19.73 26.02
CA ASP A 149 34.18 18.33 26.09
C ASP A 149 35.40 17.44 25.84
N GLU A 150 35.44 16.28 26.48
CA GLU A 150 36.54 15.34 26.36
C GLU A 150 36.21 14.27 25.32
N THR A 151 37.12 14.04 24.37
CA THR A 151 36.99 12.95 23.40
C THR A 151 38.20 12.02 23.44
N ARG A 152 37.93 10.72 23.44
CA ARG A 152 38.97 9.69 23.42
C ARG A 152 39.54 9.55 22.01
N VAL A 153 40.81 9.89 21.83
CA VAL A 153 41.57 9.62 20.60
C VAL A 153 42.28 8.28 20.75
N CYS A 154 41.96 7.31 19.88
CA CYS A 154 42.70 6.05 19.82
C CYS A 154 43.68 6.10 18.67
N GLY A 155 44.98 6.04 18.98
CA GLY A 155 46.05 6.01 18.00
C GLY A 155 45.96 4.78 17.10
N ILE A 156 46.06 4.99 15.79
CA ILE A 156 46.40 3.94 14.83
C ILE A 156 47.93 3.83 14.89
N HIS A 157 48.46 2.75 15.46
CA HIS A 157 49.89 2.48 15.34
C HIS A 157 50.24 2.27 13.86
N PRO A 158 51.21 3.00 13.30
CA PRO A 158 51.75 2.65 11.99
C PRO A 158 52.46 1.29 12.10
N LEU A 159 52.19 0.42 11.12
CA LEU A 159 52.78 -0.91 10.98
C LEU A 159 54.30 -0.83 10.75
#